data_AF-A0A0G0GCK3-F1
#
_entry.id   AF-A0A0G0GCK3-F1
#
_cell.length_a   1.000
_cell.length_b   1.000
_cell.length_c   1.000
_cell.angle_alpha   90.00
_cell.angle_beta   90.00
_cell.angle_gamma   90.00
#
_symmetry.space_group_name_H-M   'P 1'
#
loop_
_entity.id
_entity.type
_entity.pdbx_description
1 polymer ?
#
loop_
_entity_poly.entity_id
_entity_poly.type
_entity_poly.pdbx_seq_one_letter_code
_entity_poly.pdbx_strand_id
1 'polypeptide(L)' 'MESEIKTHSTSSVQACQNCRKDFTIEPDDFAFYEKIKVPSPTFCPEFETSYAPDRPEIIYCESCYNAEVA' A
#
# COMPACT_ATOMS: atom_id res chain seq x y z
N MET A 1 4.15 -16.14 27.99
CA MET A 1 2.86 -15.87 27.31
C MET A 1 2.90 -14.39 26.97
N GLU A 2 3.35 -14.12 25.75
CA GLU A 2 3.69 -12.79 25.25
C GLU A 2 2.44 -11.95 25.05
N SER A 3 2.16 -11.12 26.04
CA SER A 3 1.16 -10.06 25.98
C SER A 3 1.59 -9.01 24.96
N GLU A 4 0.85 -8.98 23.84
CA GLU A 4 0.33 -7.77 23.19
C GLU A 4 1.24 -6.53 23.25
N ILE A 5 2.24 -6.49 22.38
CA ILE A 5 2.80 -5.25 21.86
C ILE A 5 2.20 -5.08 20.47
N LYS A 6 1.48 -3.98 20.23
CA LYS A 6 1.08 -3.53 18.88
C LYS A 6 2.35 -3.37 18.03
N THR A 7 2.78 -4.43 17.35
CA THR A 7 4.03 -4.47 16.60
C THR A 7 3.89 -3.73 15.27
N HIS A 8 4.09 -2.41 15.29
CA HIS A 8 4.49 -1.65 14.10
C HIS A 8 6.03 -1.71 13.93
N SER A 9 6.63 -2.90 14.02
CA SER A 9 8.10 -3.07 13.98
C SER A 9 8.57 -4.17 13.02
N THR A 10 7.66 -4.77 12.26
CA THR A 10 7.97 -5.79 11.26
C THR A 10 7.30 -5.41 9.96
N SER A 11 8.12 -5.14 8.94
CA SER A 11 7.70 -4.93 7.56
C SER A 11 6.72 -6.03 7.13
N SER A 12 5.61 -5.66 6.48
CA SER A 12 4.52 -6.59 6.14
C SER A 12 4.41 -6.74 4.64
N VAL A 13 4.49 -7.98 4.15
CA VAL A 13 4.30 -8.30 2.73
C VAL A 13 2.81 -8.54 2.48
N GLN A 14 2.21 -7.72 1.62
CA GLN A 14 0.82 -7.82 1.19
C GLN A 14 0.76 -8.15 -0.30
N ALA A 15 -0.32 -8.80 -0.74
CA ALA A 15 -0.55 -9.11 -2.15
C ALA A 15 -1.62 -8.17 -2.73
N CYS A 16 -1.35 -7.60 -3.89
CA CYS A 16 -2.29 -6.73 -4.59
C CYS A 16 -3.56 -7.48 -5.02
N GLN A 17 -4.72 -6.91 -4.75
CA GLN A 17 -5.99 -7.55 -5.09
C GLN A 17 -6.24 -7.67 -6.60
N ASN A 18 -5.63 -6.84 -7.44
CA ASN A 18 -5.82 -6.89 -8.89
C ASN A 18 -4.77 -7.79 -9.59
N CYS A 19 -3.48 -7.49 -9.46
CA CYS A 19 -2.43 -8.24 -10.15
C CYS A 19 -1.80 -9.38 -9.33
N ARG A 20 -2.15 -9.53 -8.05
CA ARG A 20 -1.62 -10.53 -7.11
C ARG A 20 -0.10 -10.51 -6.90
N LYS A 21 0.59 -9.45 -7.33
CA LYS A 21 2.00 -9.23 -6.99
C LYS A 21 2.12 -8.91 -5.50
N ASP A 22 3.18 -9.43 -4.88
CA ASP A 22 3.59 -9.06 -3.54
C ASP A 22 4.19 -7.65 -3.54
N PHE A 23 3.89 -6.89 -2.48
CA PHE A 23 4.51 -5.62 -2.18
C PHE A 23 4.70 -5.51 -0.66
N THR A 24 5.70 -4.74 -0.27
CA THR A 24 6.10 -4.60 1.12
C THR A 24 5.65 -3.25 1.65
N ILE A 25 4.92 -3.24 2.76
CA ILE A 25 4.59 -2.04 3.51
C ILE A 25 5.52 -1.96 4.71
N GLU A 26 6.28 -0.87 4.79
CA GLU A 26 7.18 -0.63 5.91
C GLU A 26 6.40 -0.15 7.15
N PRO A 27 6.92 -0.37 8.36
CA PRO A 27 6.30 0.12 9.60
C PRO A 27 6.03 1.65 9.60
N ASP A 28 6.85 2.44 8.91
CA ASP A 28 6.70 3.90 8.80
C ASP A 28 5.48 4.27 7.93
N ASP A 29 5.24 3.54 6.84
CA ASP A 29 4.06 3.73 5.98
C ASP A 29 2.77 3.52 6.79
N PHE A 30 2.73 2.53 7.68
CA PHE A 30 1.57 2.30 8.55
C PHE A 30 1.29 3.50 9.47
N ALA A 31 2.33 4.12 10.03
CA ALA A 31 2.18 5.32 10.85
C ALA A 31 1.71 6.52 10.02
N PHE A 32 2.16 6.62 8.77
CA PHE A 32 1.68 7.62 7.82
C PHE A 32 0.19 7.43 7.53
N TYR A 33 -0.25 6.22 7.13
CA TYR A 33 -1.66 5.91 6.85
C TYR A 33 -2.55 6.20 8.07
N GLU A 34 -2.13 5.85 9.28
CA GLU A 34 -2.87 6.16 10.52
C GLU A 34 -2.97 7.67 10.77
N LYS A 35 -1.89 8.43 10.55
CA LYS A 35 -1.87 9.89 10.71
C LYS A 35 -2.86 10.60 9.79
N ILE A 36 -2.97 10.11 8.55
CA ILE A 36 -3.95 10.63 7.58
C ILE A 36 -5.33 9.95 7.70
N LYS A 37 -5.50 9.05 8.68
CA LYS A 37 -6.74 8.29 8.98
C LYS A 37 -7.29 7.50 7.79
N VAL A 38 -6.41 6.92 6.97
CA VAL A 38 -6.80 6.04 5.85
C VAL A 38 -6.33 4.60 6.13
N PRO A 39 -7.05 3.59 5.62
CA PRO A 39 -6.60 2.20 5.71
C PRO A 39 -5.36 1.95 4.83
N SER A 40 -4.57 0.95 5.17
CA SER A 40 -3.44 0.50 4.35
C SER A 40 -3.91 0.08 2.94
N PRO A 41 -3.11 0.33 1.89
CA PRO A 41 -3.48 0.00 0.51
C PRO A 41 -3.60 -1.51 0.31
N THR A 42 -4.61 -1.93 -0.46
CA THR A 42 -4.77 -3.32 -0.92
C THR A 42 -4.33 -3.51 -2.38
N PHE A 43 -3.87 -2.43 -3.01
CA PHE A 43 -3.40 -2.38 -4.39
C PHE A 43 -1.90 -2.03 -4.40
N CYS A 44 -1.17 -2.53 -5.41
CA CYS A 44 0.25 -2.23 -5.60
C CYS A 44 0.50 -0.71 -5.67
N PRO A 45 1.42 -0.14 -4.85
CA PRO A 45 1.81 1.27 -4.93
C PRO A 45 2.81 1.56 -6.07
N GLU A 46 2.92 0.66 -7.06
CA GLU A 46 4.17 0.30 -7.76
C GLU A 46 4.77 1.39 -8.67
N PHE A 47 4.44 2.68 -8.61
CA PHE A 47 5.23 3.69 -9.33
C PHE A 47 5.56 4.91 -8.48
N GLU A 48 6.84 5.26 -8.46
CA GLU A 48 7.27 6.62 -8.13
C GLU A 48 6.71 7.55 -9.20
N THR A 49 5.55 8.11 -8.93
CA THR A 49 4.97 9.12 -9.80
C THR A 49 5.37 10.51 -9.32
N SER A 50 5.54 11.45 -10.25
CA SER A 50 5.71 12.86 -9.90
C SER A 50 4.42 13.52 -9.33
N TYR A 51 3.35 12.75 -9.13
CA TYR A 51 2.12 13.25 -8.56
C TYR A 51 2.28 13.44 -7.04
N ALA A 52 1.70 14.53 -6.52
CA ALA A 52 1.78 14.84 -5.10
C ALA A 52 1.00 13.82 -4.26
N PRO A 53 1.52 13.40 -3.09
CA PRO A 53 0.85 12.45 -2.21
C PRO A 53 -0.49 12.95 -1.65
N ASP A 54 -0.73 14.27 -1.67
CA ASP A 54 -2.00 14.88 -1.26
C ASP A 54 -3.12 14.74 -2.31
N ARG A 55 -2.83 14.18 -3.50
CA ARG A 55 -3.88 13.95 -4.50
C ARG A 55 -4.66 12.66 -4.19
N PRO A 56 -5.99 12.70 -4.15
CA PRO A 56 -6.83 11.54 -3.83
C PRO A 56 -6.97 10.53 -5.00
N GLU A 57 -6.19 10.65 -6.07
CA GLU A 57 -6.31 9.82 -7.27
C GLU A 57 -5.69 8.43 -7.03
N ILE A 58 -6.44 7.37 -7.34
CA ILE A 58 -5.94 5.98 -7.25
C ILE A 58 -4.97 5.75 -8.42
N ILE A 59 -3.69 5.51 -8.11
CA ILE A 59 -2.66 5.21 -9.12
C ILE A 59 -2.52 3.69 -9.23
N TYR A 60 -2.90 3.14 -10.39
CA TYR A 60 -2.77 1.71 -10.69
C TYR A 60 -1.38 1.36 -11.20
N CYS A 61 -0.96 0.11 -11.00
CA CYS A 61 0.19 -0.40 -11.74
C CYS A 61 -0.14 -0.53 -13.25
N GLU A 62 0.80 -0.39 -14.19
CA GLU A 62 0.66 -0.60 -15.63
C GLU A 62 -0.06 -1.91 -15.95
N SER A 63 0.29 -2.99 -15.26
CA SER A 63 -0.41 -4.27 -15.41
C SER A 63 -1.89 -4.19 -14.99
N CYS A 64 -2.19 -3.46 -13.91
CA CYS A 64 -3.56 -3.22 -13.45
C CYS A 64 -4.33 -2.31 -14.40
N TYR A 65 -3.71 -1.23 -14.90
CA TYR A 65 -4.31 -0.31 -15.86
C TYR A 65 -4.68 -1.04 -17.15
N ASN A 66 -3.73 -1.80 -17.72
CA ASN A 66 -3.97 -2.58 -18.93
C ASN A 66 -5.08 -3.62 -18.76
N ALA A 67 -5.23 -4.21 -17.56
CA ALA A 67 -6.30 -5.15 -17.29
C ALA A 67 -7.70 -4.51 -17.30
N GLU A 68 -7.83 -3.26 -16.87
CA GLU A 68 -9.12 -2.54 -16.83
C GLU A 68 -9.50 -1.91 -18.19
N VAL A 69 -8.51 -1.59 -19.03
CA VAL A 69 -8.74 -0.90 -20.33
C VAL A 69 -8.74 -1.82 -21.56
N ALA A 70 -8.36 -3.10 -21.40
CA ALA A 70 -8.24 -4.08 -22.50
C ALA A 70 -9.56 -4.78 -22.86
#